data_AF-A0A846Q938-F1
#
_entry.id   AF-A0A846Q938-F1
#
_cell.length_a   1.000
_cell.length_b   1.000
_cell.length_c   1.000
_cell.angle_alpha   90.00
_cell.angle_beta   90.00
_cell.angle_gamma   90.00
#
_symmetry.space_group_name_H-M   'P 1'
#
loop_
_entity.id
_entity.type
_entity.pdbx_description
1 polymer ?
#
loop_
_entity_poly.entity_id
_entity_poly.type
_entity_poly.pdbx_seq_one_letter_code
_entity_poly.pdbx_strand_id
1 'polypeptide(L)' 'MRDWIEGLASEGVGSLAIVGHLPFLDKLASLLVAGVEDANVVAFQNSGIVKLVPKTSDNRYSIEWILTTDIV' A
#
# COMPACT_ATOMS: atom_id res chain seq x y z
N MET A 1 -0.28 -3.76 12.54
CA MET A 1 -0.16 -3.98 11.07
C MET A 1 1.19 -3.56 10.55
N ARG A 2 1.64 -2.32 10.79
CA ARG A 2 3.00 -1.86 10.46
C ARG A 2 4.10 -2.76 11.03
N ASP A 3 4.08 -3.01 12.33
CA ASP A 3 5.08 -3.85 13.02
C ASP A 3 5.11 -5.28 12.47
N TRP A 4 3.97 -5.76 11.96
CA TRP A 4 3.88 -7.06 11.30
C TRP A 4 4.56 -7.06 9.92
N ILE A 5 4.37 -6.00 9.12
CA ILE A 5 5.06 -5.84 7.83
C ILE A 5 6.57 -5.72 8.06
N GLU A 6 7.00 -4.95 9.06
CA GLU A 6 8.41 -4.79 9.42
C GLU A 6 9.01 -6.11 9.93
N GLY A 7 8.24 -6.89 10.72
CA GLY A 7 8.61 -8.24 11.12
C GLY A 7 8.86 -9.17 9.93
N LEU A 8 7.95 -9.20 8.95
CA LEU A 8 8.12 -10.00 7.73
C LEU A 8 9.35 -9.60 6.92
N ALA A 9 9.63 -8.29 6.82
CA ALA A 9 10.85 -7.82 6.16
C ALA A 9 12.11 -8.31 6.89
N SER A 10 12.10 -8.34 8.23
CA SER A 10 13.21 -8.88 9.04
C SER A 10 13.39 -10.40 8.89
N GLU A 11 12.32 -11.13 8.54
CA GLU A 11 12.34 -12.56 8.23
C GLU A 11 12.82 -12.86 6.79
N GLY A 12 13.23 -11.83 6.04
CA GLY A 12 13.75 -11.99 4.68
C GLY A 12 12.68 -12.02 3.58
N VAL A 13 11.44 -11.66 3.89
CA VAL A 13 10.38 -11.53 2.87
C VAL A 13 10.67 -10.31 2.01
N GLY A 14 11.09 -10.53 0.77
CA GLY A 14 11.49 -9.46 -0.15
C GLY A 14 10.33 -8.63 -0.73
N SER A 15 9.09 -9.14 -0.71
CA SER A 15 7.89 -8.44 -1.15
C SER A 15 6.63 -9.07 -0.54
N LEU A 16 5.65 -8.23 -0.19
CA LEU A 16 4.37 -8.63 0.38
C LEU A 16 3.22 -8.13 -0.50
N ALA A 17 2.30 -9.02 -0.86
CA ALA A 17 1.03 -8.66 -1.48
C ALA A 17 -0.09 -8.74 -0.43
N ILE A 18 -0.87 -7.67 -0.29
CA ILE A 18 -2.05 -7.62 0.57
C ILE A 18 -3.28 -7.58 -0.32
N VAL A 19 -4.16 -8.57 -0.19
CA VAL A 19 -5.41 -8.69 -0.95
C VAL A 19 -6.59 -8.54 0.00
N GLY A 20 -7.56 -7.73 -0.37
CA GLY A 20 -8.71 -7.42 0.46
C GLY A 20 -9.80 -6.67 -0.31
N HIS A 21 -10.75 -6.11 0.42
CA HIS A 21 -11.89 -5.40 -0.14
C HIS A 21 -11.85 -3.90 0.15
N LEU A 22 -12.59 -3.12 -0.65
CA LEU A 22 -12.92 -1.74 -0.32
C LEU A 22 -13.92 -1.71 0.85
N PRO A 23 -13.81 -0.74 1.77
CA PRO A 23 -12.90 0.43 1.74
C PRO A 23 -11.52 0.18 2.38
N PHE A 24 -11.23 -1.03 2.87
CA PHE A 24 -10.04 -1.28 3.69
C PHE A 24 -8.72 -1.06 2.95
N LEU A 25 -8.63 -1.46 1.68
CA LEU A 25 -7.41 -1.25 0.89
C LEU A 25 -7.12 0.25 0.65
N ASP A 26 -8.15 1.07 0.38
CA ASP A 26 -8.00 2.53 0.23
C ASP A 26 -7.50 3.18 1.53
N LYS A 27 -8.11 2.81 2.66
CA LYS A 27 -7.72 3.32 3.98
C LYS A 27 -6.30 2.90 4.37
N LEU A 28 -5.95 1.64 4.09
CA LEU A 28 -4.60 1.13 4.35
C LEU A 28 -3.56 1.88 3.51
N ALA A 29 -3.81 2.07 2.22
CA ALA A 29 -2.91 2.85 1.37
C ALA A 29 -2.76 4.30 1.87
N SER A 30 -3.87 4.92 2.29
CA SER A 30 -3.86 6.27 2.87
C SER A 30 -3.05 6.35 4.16
N LEU A 31 -3.20 5.39 5.07
CA LEU A 31 -2.37 5.29 6.29
C LEU A 31 -0.89 5.11 5.97
N LEU A 32 -0.55 4.22 5.04
CA LEU A 32 0.84 3.91 4.74
C LEU A 32 1.55 5.07 4.02
N VAL A 33 0.85 5.82 3.18
CA VAL A 33 1.42 6.91 2.38
C VAL A 33 1.35 8.27 3.09
N ALA A 34 0.20 8.61 3.66
CA ALA A 34 -0.07 9.93 4.24
C ALA A 34 -0.11 9.93 5.78
N GLY A 35 -0.29 8.77 6.42
CA GLY A 35 -0.41 8.66 7.89
C GLY A 35 -1.82 8.91 8.43
N VAL A 36 -2.81 9.15 7.56
CA VAL A 36 -4.22 9.36 7.94
C VAL A 36 -5.12 8.54 7.01
N GLU A 37 -6.16 7.91 7.57
CA GLU A 37 -6.99 6.93 6.84
C GLU A 37 -7.79 7.54 5.68
N ASP A 38 -8.26 8.77 5.86
CA ASP A 38 -9.22 9.41 4.93
C ASP A 38 -8.54 10.37 3.95
N ALA A 39 -7.22 10.23 3.73
CA ALA A 39 -6.49 11.02 2.75
C ALA A 39 -6.87 10.69 1.29
N ASN A 40 -7.44 9.50 1.04
CA ASN A 40 -7.84 9.03 -0.29
C ASN A 40 -6.72 9.18 -1.34
N VAL A 41 -5.51 8.74 -0.98
CA VAL A 41 -4.29 8.89 -1.81
C VAL A 41 -4.35 8.11 -3.13
N VAL A 42 -5.20 7.09 -3.18
CA VAL A 42 -5.55 6.31 -4.37
C VAL A 42 -7.05 6.11 -4.34
N ALA A 43 -7.68 6.10 -5.51
CA ALA A 43 -9.03 5.58 -5.69
C ALA A 43 -8.90 4.14 -6.22
N PHE A 44 -8.85 3.16 -5.33
CA PHE A 44 -8.72 1.77 -5.77
C PHE A 44 -9.90 1.36 -6.65
N GLN A 45 -9.59 0.58 -7.67
CA GLN A 45 -10.57 -0.05 -8.54
C GLN A 45 -10.54 -1.57 -8.32
N ASN A 46 -11.64 -2.25 -8.68
CA ASN A 46 -11.66 -3.70 -8.67
C ASN A 46 -10.56 -4.23 -9.60
N SER A 47 -9.89 -5.30 -9.16
CA SER A 47 -8.70 -5.88 -9.82
C SER A 47 -7.49 -4.93 -9.95
N GLY A 48 -7.50 -3.77 -9.28
CA GLY A 48 -6.37 -2.84 -9.25
C GLY A 48 -5.24 -3.30 -8.33
N ILE A 49 -4.00 -3.00 -8.73
CA ILE A 49 -2.79 -3.23 -7.93
C ILE A 49 -2.08 -1.90 -7.71
N VAL A 50 -1.72 -1.62 -6.46
CA VAL A 50 -0.90 -0.46 -6.09
C VAL A 50 0.39 -0.96 -5.48
N LYS A 51 1.53 -0.61 -6.08
CA LYS A 51 2.83 -0.92 -5.48
C LYS A 51 3.30 0.22 -4.60
N LEU A 52 3.61 -0.13 -3.36
CA LEU A 52 4.17 0.78 -2.37
C LEU A 52 5.63 0.43 -2.10
N VAL A 53 6.47 1.46 -1.97
CA VAL A 53 7.88 1.33 -1.60
C VAL A 53 8.19 2.17 -0.36
N PRO A 54 8.98 1.68 0.61
CA PRO A 54 9.35 2.46 1.79
C PRO A 54 10.10 3.73 1.40
N LYS A 55 9.77 4.85 2.05
CA LYS A 55 10.58 6.08 1.98
C LYS A 55 11.78 5.95 2.92
N THR A 56 12.91 6.51 2.52
CA THR A 56 14.11 6.59 3.36
C THR A 56 14.03 7.69 4.42
N SER A 57 13.17 8.70 4.23
CA SER A 57 13.14 9.92 5.06
C SER A 57 12.18 9.85 6.25
N ASP A 58 11.09 9.11 6.11
CA ASP A 58 10.06 8.94 7.12
C ASP A 58 9.47 7.55 6.95
N ASN A 59 9.02 6.93 8.05
CA ASN A 59 8.51 5.55 8.05
C ASN A 59 7.14 5.44 7.34
N ARG A 60 7.03 5.99 6.13
CA ARG A 60 5.86 5.96 5.25
C ARG A 60 6.29 5.38 3.93
N TYR A 61 5.30 5.19 3.07
CA TYR A 61 5.50 4.61 1.76
C TYR A 61 5.25 5.66 0.66
N SER A 62 5.88 5.45 -0.48
CA SER A 62 5.57 6.11 -1.75
C SER A 62 4.82 5.14 -2.64
N ILE A 63 3.90 5.66 -3.45
CA ILE A 63 3.30 4.90 -4.55
C ILE A 63 4.33 4.86 -5.68
N GLU A 64 4.79 3.67 -6.05
CA GLU A 64 5.72 3.49 -7.17
C GLU A 64 4.97 3.45 -8.49
N TRP A 65 3.88 2.69 -8.56
CA TRP A 65 2.97 2.62 -9.69
C TRP A 65 1.61 2.05 -9.29
N ILE A 66 0.65 2.25 -10.18
CA ILE A 66 -0.71 1.73 -10.09
C ILE A 66 -1.01 1.01 -11.40
N LEU A 67 -1.51 -0.21 -11.30
CA LEU A 67 -2.01 -0.99 -12.42
C LEU A 67 -3.52 -1.14 -12.26
N THR A 68 -4.29 -0.67 -13.23
CA THR A 68 -5.75 -0.86 -13.28
C THR A 68 -6.13 -1.63 -14.53
N THR A 69 -7.30 -2.27 -14.50
CA THR A 69 -7.83 -3.08 -15.60
C THR A 69 -8.17 -2.27 -16.85
N ASP A 70 -8.25 -0.95 -16.75
CA ASP A 70 -8.55 -0.05 -17.86
C ASP A 70 -7.29 0.32 -18.69
N ILE A 71 -6.11 -0.13 -18.27
CA ILE A 71 -4.85 0.04 -19.01
C ILE A 71 -4.76 -1.07 -20.07
N VAL A 72 -4.92 -0.70 -21.35
CA VAL A 72 -4.85 -1.58 -22.54
C VAL A 72 -3.47 -1.51 -23.19
#